data_AF-A0A958EPK5-F1
#
_entry.id   AF-A0A958EPK5-F1
#
_cell.length_a   1.000
_cell.length_b   1.000
_cell.length_c   1.000
_cell.angle_alpha   90.00
_cell.angle_beta   90.00
_cell.angle_gamma   90.00
#
_symmetry.space_group_name_H-M   'P 1'
#
loop_
_entity.id
_entity.type
_entity.pdbx_description
1 polymer ?
#
loop_
_entity_poly.entity_id
_entity_poly.type
_entity_poly.pdbx_seq_one_letter_code
_entity_poly.pdbx_strand_id
1 'polypeptide(L)'
;MTTDALTLISQNLSISVKQVSAVIKLLEDGATIPFIARYRKEASGGLDETEISKIQSELKRITDLIKRRESILNTIREQGKLTDELERQINSTWQMNDLEDIYLPYKPKRKTRAAAAIEKGLEPLAQLIFAQNGQLTNTLVEQYVSDQVPDSEAAINGAKDIIAEWINEDITVRNTIRNQFEHHAIIQSTLIEKKRDEAEKYRDYFDFSEQLKR
;
A
#
# COMPACT_ATOMS: atom_id res chain seq x y z
N MET A 1 17.49 16.01 -4.31
CA MET A 1 16.27 15.53 -5.00
C MET A 1 16.66 15.09 -6.42
N THR A 2 16.14 13.97 -6.93
CA THR A 2 16.47 13.50 -8.30
C THR A 2 15.72 14.31 -9.36
N THR A 3 16.27 14.39 -10.57
CA THR A 3 15.64 15.07 -11.72
C THR A 3 14.25 14.52 -12.05
N ASP A 4 14.05 13.22 -11.85
CA ASP A 4 12.78 12.55 -12.09
C ASP A 4 11.69 13.02 -11.12
N ALA A 5 12.04 13.21 -9.83
CA ALA A 5 11.10 13.69 -8.83
C ALA A 5 10.61 15.12 -9.13
N LEU A 6 11.50 16.00 -9.59
CA LEU A 6 11.13 17.36 -10.01
C LEU A 6 10.21 17.35 -11.24
N THR A 7 10.50 16.48 -12.20
CA THR A 7 9.70 16.32 -13.43
C THR A 7 8.31 15.78 -13.10
N LEU A 8 8.22 14.83 -12.17
CA LEU A 8 6.94 14.28 -11.70
C LEU A 8 6.07 15.34 -11.03
N ILE A 9 6.62 16.16 -10.12
CA ILE A 9 5.87 17.25 -9.47
C ILE A 9 5.38 18.25 -10.52
N SER A 10 6.27 18.61 -11.46
CA SER A 10 5.94 19.52 -12.55
C SER A 10 4.77 19.03 -13.39
N GLN A 11 4.77 17.75 -13.77
CA GLN A 11 3.69 17.12 -14.53
C GLN A 11 2.39 17.03 -13.73
N ASN A 12 2.46 16.55 -12.48
CA ASN A 12 1.29 16.37 -11.62
C ASN A 12 0.55 17.70 -11.34
N LEU A 13 1.32 18.78 -11.15
CA LEU A 13 0.75 20.08 -10.81
C LEU A 13 0.55 21.00 -12.02
N SER A 14 1.02 20.61 -13.21
CA SER A 14 1.05 21.47 -14.40
C SER A 14 1.80 22.80 -14.16
N ILE A 15 2.87 22.76 -13.37
CA ILE A 15 3.74 23.91 -13.04
C ILE A 15 5.11 23.65 -13.67
N SER A 16 5.79 24.67 -14.20
CA SER A 16 7.08 24.46 -14.84
C SER A 16 8.16 23.95 -13.86
N VAL A 17 9.05 23.07 -14.34
CA VAL A 17 10.17 22.53 -13.54
C VAL A 17 11.01 23.65 -12.91
N LYS A 18 11.19 24.78 -13.61
CA LYS A 18 11.92 25.94 -13.09
C LYS A 18 11.26 26.53 -11.85
N GLN A 19 9.94 26.74 -11.90
CA GLN A 19 9.18 27.29 -10.76
C GLN A 19 9.15 26.30 -9.60
N VAL A 20 8.91 25.01 -9.86
CA VAL A 20 8.94 23.95 -8.84
C VAL A 20 10.30 23.92 -8.14
N SER A 21 11.40 23.89 -8.90
CA SER A 21 12.77 23.87 -8.36
C SER A 21 13.07 25.11 -7.49
N ALA A 22 12.66 26.30 -7.94
CA ALA A 22 12.86 27.53 -7.18
C ALA A 22 12.07 27.54 -5.86
N VAL A 23 10.80 27.10 -5.88
CA VAL A 23 9.96 27.00 -4.68
C VAL A 23 10.53 25.97 -3.70
N ILE A 24 10.94 24.78 -4.18
CA ILE A 24 11.54 23.75 -3.34
C ILE A 24 12.79 24.26 -2.65
N LYS A 25 13.69 24.93 -3.38
CA LYS A 25 14.89 25.52 -2.79
C LYS A 25 14.55 26.52 -1.67
N LEU A 26 13.56 27.38 -1.90
CA LEU A 26 13.12 28.34 -0.87
C LEU A 26 12.55 27.64 0.36
N LEU A 27 11.78 26.56 0.19
CA LEU A 27 11.24 25.76 1.29
C LEU A 27 12.35 25.04 2.08
N GLU A 28 13.38 24.51 1.39
CA GLU A 28 14.55 23.88 2.00
C GLU A 28 15.41 24.90 2.78
N ASP A 29 15.51 26.13 2.27
CA ASP A 29 16.15 27.26 2.95
C ASP A 29 15.33 27.79 4.16
N GLY A 30 14.20 27.16 4.48
CA GLY A 30 13.36 27.48 5.64
C GLY A 30 12.32 28.59 5.42
N ALA A 31 12.09 29.01 4.17
CA ALA A 31 11.06 30.00 3.87
C ALA A 31 9.65 29.41 4.06
N THR A 32 8.73 30.23 4.60
CA THR A 32 7.33 29.85 4.76
C THR A 32 6.51 30.13 3.50
N ILE A 33 5.38 29.43 3.33
CA ILE A 33 4.49 29.62 2.17
C ILE A 33 4.08 31.10 2.01
N PRO A 34 3.58 31.80 3.07
CA PRO A 34 3.22 33.21 2.93
C PRO A 34 4.40 34.10 2.58
N PHE A 35 5.61 33.76 3.06
CA PHE A 35 6.81 34.51 2.73
C PHE A 35 7.17 34.37 1.25
N ILE A 36 7.12 33.16 0.70
CA ILE A 36 7.42 32.90 -0.70
C ILE A 36 6.41 33.63 -1.60
N ALA A 37 5.12 33.48 -1.32
CA ALA A 37 4.05 34.08 -2.12
C ALA A 37 4.09 35.62 -2.11
N ARG A 38 4.54 36.24 -1.01
CA ARG A 38 4.59 37.71 -0.86
C ARG A 38 5.91 38.34 -1.28
N TYR A 39 7.04 37.75 -0.90
CA TYR A 39 8.36 38.38 -0.99
C TYR A 39 9.32 37.68 -1.97
N ARG A 40 8.91 36.59 -2.60
CA ARG A 40 9.71 35.83 -3.58
C ARG A 40 8.96 35.56 -4.88
N LYS A 41 8.01 36.44 -5.26
CA LYS A 41 7.22 36.31 -6.50
C LYS A 41 8.07 36.17 -7.76
N GLU A 42 9.17 36.92 -7.88
CA GLU A 42 10.04 36.80 -9.06
C GLU A 42 10.73 35.44 -9.11
N ALA A 43 11.21 34.95 -7.96
CA ALA A 43 11.87 33.66 -7.86
C ALA A 43 10.89 32.48 -8.04
N SER A 44 9.66 32.58 -7.52
CA SER A 44 8.62 31.56 -7.71
C SER A 44 7.93 31.64 -9.07
N GLY A 45 8.20 32.68 -9.87
CA GLY A 45 7.50 32.92 -11.14
C GLY A 45 6.02 33.25 -10.95
N GLY A 46 5.67 33.93 -9.87
CA GLY A 46 4.33 34.47 -9.62
C GLY A 46 3.34 33.49 -8.93
N LEU A 47 3.80 32.33 -8.49
CA LEU A 47 2.93 31.32 -7.85
C LEU A 47 2.27 31.84 -6.57
N ASP A 48 1.01 31.45 -6.36
CA ASP A 48 0.23 31.81 -5.17
C ASP A 48 0.42 30.83 -3.99
N GLU A 49 -0.16 31.15 -2.84
CA GLU A 49 -0.05 30.32 -1.62
C GLU A 49 -0.61 28.91 -1.81
N THR A 50 -1.66 28.76 -2.63
CA THR A 50 -2.29 27.46 -2.91
C THR A 50 -1.38 26.58 -3.76
N GLU A 51 -0.79 27.14 -4.82
CA GLU A 51 0.16 26.44 -5.68
C GLU A 51 1.43 26.04 -4.94
N ILE A 52 1.98 26.94 -4.13
CA ILE A 52 3.16 26.66 -3.30
C ILE A 52 2.84 25.56 -2.27
N SER A 53 1.65 25.59 -1.67
CA SER A 53 1.20 24.53 -0.75
C SER A 53 1.06 23.16 -1.44
N LYS A 54 0.56 23.13 -2.68
CA LYS A 54 0.51 21.91 -3.50
C LYS A 54 1.91 21.37 -3.80
N ILE A 55 2.85 22.25 -4.16
CA ILE A 55 4.27 21.86 -4.37
C ILE A 55 4.86 21.26 -3.10
N GLN A 56 4.67 21.91 -1.93
CA GLN A 56 5.17 21.39 -0.66
C GLN A 56 4.58 20.01 -0.33
N SER A 57 3.27 19.83 -0.56
CA SER A 57 2.58 18.58 -0.30
C SER A 57 3.08 17.44 -1.20
N GLU A 58 3.23 17.70 -2.50
CA GLU A 58 3.78 16.73 -3.46
C GLU A 58 5.26 16.42 -3.20
N LEU A 59 6.07 17.44 -2.86
CA LEU A 59 7.45 17.26 -2.43
C LEU A 59 7.51 16.29 -1.25
N LYS A 60 6.72 16.55 -0.20
CA LYS A 60 6.66 15.69 0.98
C LYS A 60 6.26 14.26 0.62
N ARG A 61 5.20 14.09 -0.17
CA ARG A 61 4.72 12.78 -0.62
C ARG A 61 5.83 11.98 -1.33
N ILE A 62 6.56 12.62 -2.24
CA ILE A 62 7.65 11.97 -2.99
C ILE A 62 8.86 11.70 -2.09
N THR A 63 9.24 12.62 -1.20
CA THR A 63 10.32 12.42 -0.24
C THR A 63 10.03 11.23 0.69
N ASP A 64 8.81 11.13 1.21
CA ASP A 64 8.39 10.03 2.06
C ASP A 64 8.40 8.70 1.28
N LEU A 65 7.97 8.71 0.01
CA LEU A 65 8.05 7.57 -0.88
C LEU A 65 9.50 7.11 -1.12
N ILE A 66 10.41 8.03 -1.42
CA ILE A 66 11.83 7.70 -1.66
C ILE A 66 12.46 7.08 -0.42
N LYS A 67 12.25 7.69 0.76
CA LYS A 67 12.73 7.14 2.04
C LYS A 67 12.19 5.73 2.28
N ARG A 68 10.89 5.53 1.99
CA ARG A 68 10.25 4.23 2.15
C ARG A 68 10.80 3.20 1.16
N ARG A 69 11.03 3.60 -0.08
CA ARG A 69 11.64 2.78 -1.14
C ARG A 69 13.02 2.28 -0.73
N GLU A 70 13.87 3.18 -0.22
CA GLU A 70 15.21 2.81 0.29
C GLU A 70 15.12 1.80 1.43
N SER A 71 14.23 2.03 2.40
CA SER A 71 13.98 1.07 3.49
C SER A 71 13.56 -0.30 2.97
N ILE A 72 12.65 -0.35 1.99
CA ILE A 72 12.16 -1.59 1.38
C ILE A 72 13.30 -2.33 0.65
N LEU A 73 14.05 -1.62 -0.19
CA LEU A 73 15.19 -2.20 -0.90
C LEU A 73 16.21 -2.80 0.07
N ASN A 74 16.51 -2.11 1.16
CA ASN A 74 17.43 -2.61 2.19
C ASN A 74 16.88 -3.88 2.85
N THR A 75 15.61 -3.90 3.27
CA THR A 75 15.00 -5.08 3.89
C THR A 75 14.99 -6.30 2.95
N ILE A 76 14.71 -6.09 1.66
CA ILE A 76 14.71 -7.20 0.67
C ILE A 76 16.14 -7.68 0.39
N ARG A 77 17.10 -6.75 0.32
CA ARG A 77 18.53 -7.05 0.13
C ARG A 77 19.10 -7.86 1.29
N GLU A 78 18.77 -7.50 2.53
CA GLU A 78 19.16 -8.24 3.74
C GLU A 78 18.63 -9.68 3.77
N GLN A 79 17.50 -9.94 3.11
CA GLN A 79 16.95 -11.29 2.95
C GLN A 79 17.60 -12.08 1.79
N GLY A 80 18.47 -11.45 1.00
CA GLY A 80 19.05 -12.07 -0.20
C GLY A 80 18.05 -12.32 -1.33
N LYS A 81 16.90 -11.63 -1.31
CA LYS A 81 15.81 -11.82 -2.29
C LYS A 81 15.71 -10.70 -3.34
N LEU A 82 16.60 -9.71 -3.29
CA LEU A 82 16.58 -8.57 -4.20
C LEU A 82 17.18 -8.97 -5.55
N THR A 83 16.32 -9.19 -6.54
CA THR A 83 16.74 -9.41 -7.93
C THR A 83 16.82 -8.08 -8.69
N ASP A 84 17.61 -8.02 -9.76
CA ASP A 84 17.71 -6.82 -10.62
C ASP A 84 16.35 -6.39 -11.16
N GLU A 85 15.46 -7.35 -11.45
CA GLU A 85 14.12 -7.06 -11.94
C GLU A 85 13.24 -6.43 -10.85
N LEU A 86 13.27 -6.99 -9.64
CA LEU A 86 12.55 -6.44 -8.50
C LEU A 86 13.07 -5.05 -8.11
N GLU A 87 14.38 -4.84 -8.15
CA GLU A 87 14.98 -3.53 -7.90
C GLU A 87 14.53 -2.49 -8.94
N ARG A 88 14.51 -2.86 -10.24
CA ARG A 88 13.97 -2.00 -11.30
C ARG A 88 12.50 -1.66 -11.06
N GLN A 89 11.68 -2.65 -10.71
CA GLN A 89 10.25 -2.48 -10.43
C GLN A 89 10.01 -1.54 -9.25
N ILE A 90 10.75 -1.70 -8.15
CA ILE A 90 10.65 -0.83 -6.97
C ILE A 90 11.09 0.60 -7.29
N ASN A 91 12.15 0.77 -8.08
CA ASN A 91 12.67 2.08 -8.46
C ASN A 91 11.75 2.86 -9.42
N SER A 92 11.01 2.16 -10.28
CA SER A 92 10.05 2.78 -11.21
C SER A 92 8.71 3.15 -10.58
N THR A 93 8.47 2.76 -9.32
CA THR A 93 7.18 2.96 -8.64
C THR A 93 7.09 4.34 -7.99
N TRP A 94 6.02 5.09 -8.29
CA TRP A 94 5.79 6.47 -7.80
C TRP A 94 4.53 6.65 -6.95
N GLN A 95 3.86 5.55 -6.63
CA GLN A 95 2.72 5.50 -5.73
C GLN A 95 3.07 4.68 -4.49
N MET A 96 2.71 5.17 -3.31
CA MET A 96 3.02 4.51 -2.05
C MET A 96 2.32 3.15 -1.93
N ASN A 97 1.07 3.05 -2.40
CA ASN A 97 0.29 1.82 -2.33
C ASN A 97 0.93 0.70 -3.16
N ASP A 98 1.33 1.01 -4.40
CA ASP A 98 1.98 0.05 -5.29
C ASP A 98 3.33 -0.40 -4.72
N LEU A 99 4.07 0.53 -4.09
CA LEU A 99 5.33 0.21 -3.43
C LEU A 99 5.14 -0.75 -2.25
N GLU A 100 4.10 -0.55 -1.43
CA GLU A 100 3.77 -1.47 -0.34
C GLU A 100 3.26 -2.82 -0.86
N ASP A 101 2.51 -2.85 -1.95
CA ASP A 101 2.03 -4.09 -2.57
C ASP A 101 3.21 -4.94 -3.08
N ILE A 102 4.21 -4.32 -3.74
CA ILE A 102 5.45 -5.00 -4.16
C ILE A 102 6.24 -5.52 -2.96
N TYR A 103 6.29 -4.76 -1.87
CA TYR A 103 7.03 -5.13 -0.68
C TYR A 103 6.37 -6.24 0.15
N LEU A 104 5.05 -6.41 0.03
CA LEU A 104 4.26 -7.25 0.91
C LEU A 104 4.81 -8.68 1.11
N PRO A 105 5.23 -9.42 0.06
CA PRO A 105 5.78 -10.78 0.21
C PRO A 105 7.12 -10.84 0.98
N TYR A 106 7.82 -9.71 1.06
CA TYR A 106 9.13 -9.59 1.71
C TYR A 106 9.05 -8.92 3.08
N LYS A 107 7.89 -8.42 3.47
CA LYS A 107 7.71 -7.76 4.75
C LYS A 107 7.94 -8.77 5.88
N PRO A 108 8.86 -8.52 6.84
CA PRO A 108 9.07 -9.43 7.96
C PRO A 108 7.75 -9.64 8.72
N LYS A 109 7.27 -10.88 8.73
CA LYS A 109 6.00 -11.23 9.39
C LYS A 109 6.28 -11.83 10.76
N ARG A 110 5.40 -11.52 11.72
CA ARG A 110 5.25 -12.35 12.93
C ARG A 110 4.77 -13.74 12.50
N LYS A 111 4.93 -14.76 13.33
CA LYS A 111 4.40 -16.12 13.08
C LYS A 111 2.93 -16.06 12.63
N THR A 112 2.69 -16.19 11.32
CA THR A 112 1.34 -16.22 10.74
C THR A 112 0.80 -17.63 10.82
N ARG A 113 -0.53 -17.79 10.68
CA ARG A 113 -1.13 -19.12 10.59
C ARG A 113 -0.61 -19.89 9.38
N ALA A 114 -0.42 -19.19 8.24
CA ALA A 114 0.22 -19.73 7.05
C ALA A 114 1.65 -20.22 7.33
N ALA A 115 2.50 -19.38 7.95
CA ALA A 115 3.86 -19.79 8.29
C ALA A 115 3.89 -21.00 9.23
N ALA A 116 3.01 -21.03 10.25
CA ALA A 116 2.87 -22.19 11.13
C ALA A 116 2.37 -23.45 10.39
N ALA A 117 1.49 -23.30 9.39
CA ALA A 117 1.03 -24.42 8.56
C ALA A 117 2.13 -24.92 7.61
N ILE A 118 2.98 -24.03 7.07
CA ILE A 118 4.16 -24.39 6.27
C ILE A 118 5.16 -25.16 7.14
N GLU A 119 5.44 -24.69 8.36
CA GLU A 119 6.30 -25.40 9.34
C GLU A 119 5.78 -26.82 9.66
N LYS A 120 4.47 -27.04 9.57
CA LYS A 120 3.81 -28.35 9.73
C LYS A 120 3.77 -29.20 8.46
N GLY A 121 4.37 -28.74 7.35
CA GLY A 121 4.45 -29.48 6.10
C GLY A 121 3.18 -29.45 5.25
N LEU A 122 2.28 -28.48 5.44
CA LEU A 122 0.99 -28.39 4.73
C LEU A 122 1.07 -27.64 3.39
N GLU A 123 2.23 -27.09 3.03
CA GLU A 123 2.41 -26.36 1.77
C GLU A 123 2.11 -27.20 0.51
N PRO A 124 2.56 -28.46 0.38
CA PRO A 124 2.24 -29.27 -0.80
C PRO A 124 0.73 -29.54 -0.96
N LEU A 125 0.00 -29.69 0.17
CA LEU A 125 -1.46 -29.81 0.15
C LEU A 125 -2.11 -28.51 -0.35
N ALA A 126 -1.63 -27.35 0.12
CA ALA A 126 -2.08 -26.04 -0.36
C ALA A 126 -1.84 -25.87 -1.87
N GLN A 127 -0.66 -26.25 -2.37
CA GLN A 127 -0.34 -26.19 -3.80
C GLN A 127 -1.29 -27.07 -4.64
N LEU A 128 -1.56 -28.30 -4.17
CA LEU A 128 -2.47 -29.22 -4.85
C LEU A 128 -3.90 -28.67 -4.92
N ILE A 129 -4.41 -28.14 -3.79
CA ILE A 129 -5.74 -27.52 -3.73
C ILE A 129 -5.80 -26.29 -4.66
N PHE A 130 -4.77 -25.45 -4.62
CA PHE A 130 -4.71 -24.21 -5.41
C PHE A 130 -4.60 -24.46 -6.91
N ALA A 131 -3.85 -25.49 -7.33
CA ALA A 131 -3.66 -25.84 -8.73
C ALA A 131 -4.94 -26.37 -9.41
N GLN A 132 -5.90 -26.89 -8.65
CA GLN A 132 -7.16 -27.47 -9.16
C GLN A 132 -6.99 -28.56 -10.24
N ASN A 133 -5.80 -29.18 -10.33
CA ASN A 133 -5.44 -30.13 -11.40
C ASN A 133 -5.77 -31.59 -11.08
N GLY A 134 -6.66 -31.87 -10.12
CA GLY A 134 -7.02 -33.22 -9.71
C GLY A 134 -8.16 -33.28 -8.71
N GLN A 135 -8.55 -34.49 -8.31
CA GLN A 135 -9.54 -34.69 -7.27
C GLN A 135 -8.87 -34.69 -5.90
N LEU A 136 -9.36 -33.83 -5.00
CA LEU A 136 -9.00 -33.86 -3.59
C LEU A 136 -9.75 -35.02 -2.91
N THR A 137 -9.08 -36.16 -2.72
CA THR A 137 -9.66 -37.31 -2.02
C THR A 137 -9.32 -37.29 -0.54
N ASN A 138 -10.19 -37.85 0.31
CA ASN A 138 -9.92 -37.97 1.74
C ASN A 138 -8.59 -38.70 2.01
N THR A 139 -8.32 -39.77 1.26
CA THR A 139 -7.06 -40.54 1.34
C THR A 139 -5.82 -39.72 1.03
N LEU A 140 -5.92 -38.69 0.20
CA LEU A 140 -4.81 -37.79 -0.11
C LEU A 140 -4.59 -36.81 1.05
N VAL A 141 -5.66 -36.28 1.63
CA VAL A 141 -5.59 -35.35 2.77
C VAL A 141 -5.06 -36.06 4.02
N GLU A 142 -5.45 -37.32 4.24
CA GLU A 142 -4.96 -38.16 5.36
C GLU A 142 -3.43 -38.29 5.38
N GLN A 143 -2.75 -38.16 4.24
CA GLN A 143 -1.28 -38.19 4.17
C GLN A 143 -0.61 -37.00 4.87
N TYR A 144 -1.36 -35.94 5.14
CA TYR A 144 -0.88 -34.72 5.79
C TYR A 144 -1.23 -34.66 7.30
N VAL A 145 -1.86 -35.71 7.83
CA VAL A 145 -2.14 -35.85 9.26
C VAL A 145 -0.85 -36.24 10.00
N SER A 146 -0.59 -35.61 11.14
CA SER A 146 0.60 -35.82 11.96
C SER A 146 0.34 -35.44 13.42
N ASP A 147 1.31 -35.64 14.32
CA ASP A 147 1.20 -35.20 15.73
C ASP A 147 0.88 -33.70 15.87
N GLN A 148 1.24 -32.89 14.88
CA GLN A 148 0.97 -31.44 14.85
C GLN A 148 -0.28 -31.06 14.05
N VAL A 149 -0.86 -32.00 13.31
CA VAL A 149 -2.03 -31.85 12.43
C VAL A 149 -2.97 -33.04 12.72
N PRO A 150 -3.87 -32.91 13.72
CA PRO A 150 -4.53 -34.06 14.34
C PRO A 150 -5.51 -34.80 13.43
N ASP A 151 -6.06 -34.13 12.42
CA ASP A 151 -7.06 -34.68 11.52
C ASP A 151 -7.02 -34.00 10.14
N SER A 152 -7.77 -34.55 9.19
CA SER A 152 -7.89 -34.02 7.82
C SER A 152 -8.48 -32.61 7.78
N GLU A 153 -9.32 -32.24 8.74
CA GLU A 153 -9.90 -30.90 8.81
C GLU A 153 -8.83 -29.86 9.17
N ALA A 154 -7.98 -30.16 10.14
CA ALA A 154 -6.83 -29.34 10.50
C ALA A 154 -5.85 -29.20 9.33
N ALA A 155 -5.63 -30.27 8.56
CA ALA A 155 -4.79 -30.22 7.35
C ALA A 155 -5.39 -29.26 6.29
N ILE A 156 -6.69 -29.37 6.01
CA ILE A 156 -7.39 -28.49 5.06
C ILE A 156 -7.40 -27.04 5.55
N ASN A 157 -7.62 -26.80 6.84
CA ASN A 157 -7.63 -25.46 7.40
C ASN A 157 -6.24 -24.81 7.35
N GLY A 158 -5.18 -25.56 7.65
CA GLY A 158 -3.81 -25.07 7.48
C GLY A 158 -3.49 -24.76 6.01
N ALA A 159 -3.92 -25.62 5.08
CA ALA A 159 -3.78 -25.35 3.65
C ALA A 159 -4.56 -24.10 3.20
N LYS A 160 -5.77 -23.88 3.73
CA LYS A 160 -6.55 -22.65 3.50
C LYS A 160 -5.85 -21.40 4.03
N ASP A 161 -5.24 -21.47 5.21
CA ASP A 161 -4.48 -20.35 5.77
C ASP A 161 -3.31 -19.95 4.85
N ILE A 162 -2.61 -20.94 4.28
CA ILE A 162 -1.53 -20.72 3.29
C ILE A 162 -2.09 -20.06 2.01
N ILE A 163 -3.15 -20.63 1.44
CA ILE A 163 -3.76 -20.09 0.21
C ILE A 163 -4.30 -18.67 0.42
N ALA A 164 -4.91 -18.40 1.58
CA ALA A 164 -5.40 -17.08 1.93
C ALA A 164 -4.26 -16.05 1.98
N GLU A 165 -3.09 -16.43 2.48
CA GLU A 165 -1.91 -15.57 2.46
C GLU A 165 -1.41 -15.34 1.03
N TRP A 166 -1.32 -16.38 0.19
CA TRP A 166 -0.94 -16.23 -1.23
C TRP A 166 -1.87 -15.26 -1.98
N ILE A 167 -3.19 -15.43 -1.84
CA ILE A 167 -4.19 -14.56 -2.49
C ILE A 167 -4.11 -13.13 -1.95
N ASN A 168 -3.91 -12.95 -0.65
CA ASN A 168 -3.80 -11.62 -0.03
C ASN A 168 -2.56 -10.85 -0.51
N GLU A 169 -1.49 -11.56 -0.89
CA GLU A 169 -0.22 -10.98 -1.32
C GLU A 169 -0.07 -10.89 -2.84
N ASP A 170 -1.04 -11.44 -3.59
CA ASP A 170 -1.08 -11.33 -5.03
C ASP A 170 -1.49 -9.90 -5.47
N ILE A 171 -0.57 -9.23 -6.16
CA ILE A 171 -0.75 -7.85 -6.61
C ILE A 171 -1.92 -7.69 -7.60
N THR A 172 -2.16 -8.70 -8.44
CA THR A 172 -3.24 -8.69 -9.42
C THR A 172 -4.60 -8.77 -8.73
N VAL A 173 -4.75 -9.65 -7.74
CA VAL A 173 -5.95 -9.74 -6.91
C VAL A 173 -6.18 -8.45 -6.14
N ARG A 174 -5.16 -7.92 -5.46
CA ARG A 174 -5.29 -6.66 -4.69
C ARG A 174 -5.71 -5.49 -5.57
N ASN A 175 -5.08 -5.32 -6.73
CA ASN A 175 -5.45 -4.27 -7.68
C ASN A 175 -6.88 -4.44 -8.19
N THR A 176 -7.28 -5.67 -8.50
CA THR A 176 -8.66 -5.97 -8.93
C THR A 176 -9.67 -5.56 -7.87
N ILE A 177 -9.46 -5.97 -6.62
CA ILE A 177 -10.34 -5.62 -5.51
C ILE A 177 -10.33 -4.10 -5.25
N ARG A 178 -9.16 -3.46 -5.24
CA ARG A 178 -9.03 -2.00 -5.06
C ARG A 178 -9.85 -1.23 -6.10
N ASN A 179 -9.76 -1.63 -7.38
CA ASN A 179 -10.53 -1.04 -8.46
C ASN A 179 -12.03 -1.25 -8.27
N GLN A 180 -12.47 -2.43 -7.82
CA GLN A 180 -13.88 -2.69 -7.50
C GLN A 180 -14.40 -1.76 -6.40
N PHE A 181 -13.62 -1.59 -5.32
CA PHE A 181 -13.99 -0.67 -4.24
C PHE A 181 -14.03 0.77 -4.72
N GLU A 182 -13.03 1.23 -5.48
CA GLU A 182 -13.01 2.58 -6.03
C GLU A 182 -14.24 2.90 -6.89
N HIS A 183 -14.76 1.91 -7.62
CA HIS A 183 -15.87 2.10 -8.55
C HIS A 183 -17.26 1.89 -7.94
N HIS A 184 -17.37 1.01 -6.94
CA HIS A 184 -18.66 0.48 -6.50
C HIS A 184 -18.89 0.55 -4.99
N ALA A 185 -17.88 0.92 -4.19
CA ALA A 185 -18.05 0.99 -2.75
C ALA A 185 -19.02 2.10 -2.34
N ILE A 186 -19.70 1.87 -1.22
CA ILE A 186 -20.53 2.84 -0.53
C ILE A 186 -19.82 3.20 0.78
N ILE A 187 -19.53 4.48 0.99
CA ILE A 187 -19.13 4.99 2.29
C ILE A 187 -20.38 5.03 3.15
N GLN A 188 -20.33 4.39 4.33
CA GLN A 188 -21.41 4.39 5.30
C GLN A 188 -20.91 4.89 6.65
N SER A 189 -21.72 5.70 7.32
CA SER A 189 -21.51 6.15 8.69
C SER A 189 -22.72 5.78 9.54
N THR A 190 -22.44 5.22 10.72
CA THR A 190 -23.46 4.80 11.68
C THR A 190 -23.11 5.28 13.08
N LEU A 191 -24.12 5.68 13.85
CA LEU A 191 -23.94 6.09 15.23
C LEU A 191 -23.56 4.90 16.12
N ILE A 192 -22.47 5.05 16.87
CA ILE A 192 -22.19 4.19 18.02
C ILE A 192 -23.03 4.70 19.18
N GLU A 193 -24.10 3.99 19.54
CA GLU A 193 -25.15 4.48 20.46
C GLU A 193 -24.60 5.01 21.81
N LYS A 194 -23.55 4.37 22.33
CA LYS A 194 -22.89 4.78 23.58
C LYS A 194 -22.21 6.16 23.53
N LYS A 195 -22.02 6.73 22.34
CA LYS A 195 -21.36 8.02 22.10
C LYS A 195 -22.31 9.10 21.58
N ARG A 196 -23.63 8.88 21.65
CA ARG A 196 -24.64 9.80 21.11
C ARG A 196 -24.44 11.24 21.58
N ASP A 197 -24.23 11.44 22.88
CA ASP A 197 -24.13 12.77 23.48
C ASP A 197 -22.84 13.50 23.05
N GLU A 198 -21.73 12.78 22.87
CA GLU A 198 -20.46 13.35 22.36
C GLU A 198 -20.49 13.60 20.84
N ALA A 199 -21.34 12.86 20.13
CA ALA A 199 -21.42 12.85 18.67
C ALA A 199 -22.50 13.78 18.11
N GLU A 200 -23.18 14.58 18.94
CA GLU A 200 -24.29 15.45 18.51
C GLU A 200 -23.94 16.35 17.30
N LYS A 201 -22.70 16.85 17.25
CA LYS A 201 -22.19 17.65 16.11
C LYS A 201 -22.08 16.89 14.78
N TYR A 202 -22.20 15.56 14.79
CA TYR A 202 -22.16 14.68 13.61
C TYR A 202 -23.54 14.06 13.31
N ARG A 203 -24.63 14.64 13.83
CA ARG A 203 -25.98 14.11 13.70
C ARG A 203 -26.38 13.76 12.26
N ASP A 204 -25.97 14.58 11.30
CA ASP A 204 -26.24 14.36 9.86
C ASP A 204 -25.59 13.08 9.31
N TYR A 205 -24.59 12.53 10.03
CA TYR A 205 -23.86 11.33 9.68
C TYR A 205 -24.21 10.12 10.55
N PHE A 206 -25.26 10.18 11.38
CA PHE A 206 -25.65 9.05 12.24
C PHE A 206 -26.20 7.86 11.47
N ASP A 207 -26.78 8.12 10.30
CA ASP A 207 -27.21 7.10 9.34
C ASP A 207 -27.04 7.69 7.94
N PHE A 208 -25.80 7.66 7.46
CA PHE A 208 -25.42 8.24 6.18
C PHE A 208 -24.80 7.19 5.29
N SER A 209 -25.14 7.22 4.01
CA SER A 209 -24.52 6.39 2.99
C SER A 209 -24.40 7.14 1.67
N GLU A 210 -23.24 7.07 1.02
CA GLU A 210 -23.03 7.61 -0.31
C GLU A 210 -22.07 6.74 -1.12
N GLN A 211 -22.12 6.82 -2.45
CA GLN A 211 -21.11 6.17 -3.28
C GLN A 211 -19.73 6.81 -3.04
N LEU A 212 -18.70 5.96 -2.93
CA LEU A 212 -17.31 6.42 -2.78
C LEU A 212 -16.86 7.20 -4.02
N LYS A 213 -17.25 6.72 -5.20
CA LYS A 213 -16.97 7.37 -6.48
C LYS A 213 -17.82 8.64 -6.59
N ARG A 214 -17.16 9.79 -6.59
CA ARG A 214 -17.75 11.12 -6.82
C ARG A 214 -17.40 11.63 -8.22
#